data_AF-A0A5D6W924-F1
#
_entry.id   AF-A0A5D6W924-F1
#
_cell.length_a   1.000
_cell.length_b   1.000
_cell.length_c   1.000
_cell.angle_alpha   90.00
_cell.angle_beta   90.00
_cell.angle_gamma   90.00
#
_symmetry.space_group_name_H-M   'P 1'
#
loop_
_entity.id
_entity.type
_entity.pdbx_description
1 polymer ?
#
loop_
_entity_poly.entity_id
_entity_poly.type
_entity_poly.pdbx_seq_one_letter_code
_entity_poly.pdbx_strand_id
1 'polypeptide(L)'
;MANEPSRITDNLLNVFNYCFVETVPYAFFKPNPERDIPVKLVGKEYHCECCGKVSTVKYNERPLTYYSKGKLAQERRIYDKLGKEFPFMGEIEDGAPFTNAAIGLCAECAKKEVLTADSPEQMAVNLSGQLHRADELLVAKARAAMEKSLADWLAKVEKPEDFLPYNLTDFNALRDFICAVMLEDTSPVEAILREYREEIAGIETKLRGLLETLPESWKAYAARSTAVFESMNDKMYHEYTVVFPAPGQMPEDYYIYRTIEKKRVLMFLEQPRVEELEELLMEVGFHGEWIDMVTSRLESLAHEKE
;
A
#
# COMPACT_ATOMS: atom_id res chain seq x y z
N MET A 1 0.81 -0.56 -27.61
CA MET A 1 1.45 -0.89 -26.33
C MET A 1 0.90 -2.25 -25.95
N ALA A 2 1.68 -3.31 -26.15
CA ALA A 2 1.31 -4.65 -25.72
C ALA A 2 1.19 -4.60 -24.19
N ASN A 3 0.11 -5.13 -23.63
CA ASN A 3 -0.08 -5.23 -22.19
C ASN A 3 1.13 -5.98 -21.61
N GLU A 4 2.01 -5.25 -20.93
CA GLU A 4 2.93 -5.89 -19.98
C GLU A 4 2.06 -6.72 -19.03
N PRO A 5 2.41 -7.99 -18.75
CA PRO A 5 1.71 -8.74 -17.72
C PRO A 5 1.74 -7.91 -16.44
N SER A 6 0.57 -7.68 -15.83
CA SER A 6 0.51 -6.98 -14.54
C SER A 6 1.44 -7.69 -13.57
N ARG A 7 2.32 -6.94 -12.89
CA ARG A 7 3.25 -7.47 -11.90
C ARG A 7 2.51 -8.28 -10.84
N ILE A 8 3.11 -9.37 -10.39
CA ILE A 8 2.55 -10.25 -9.36
C ILE A 8 2.28 -9.44 -8.09
N THR A 9 3.24 -8.59 -7.69
CA THR A 9 3.12 -7.72 -6.52
C THR A 9 2.02 -6.67 -6.64
N ASP A 10 1.80 -6.10 -7.83
CA ASP A 10 0.69 -5.16 -8.07
C ASP A 10 -0.68 -5.85 -7.91
N ASN A 11 -0.81 -7.07 -8.41
CA ASN A 11 -2.02 -7.87 -8.24
C ASN A 11 -2.27 -8.22 -6.76
N LEU A 12 -1.23 -8.62 -6.04
CA LEU A 12 -1.31 -8.90 -4.60
C LEU A 12 -1.73 -7.66 -3.81
N LEU A 13 -1.18 -6.48 -4.11
CA LEU A 13 -1.59 -5.22 -3.50
C LEU A 13 -3.06 -4.89 -3.80
N ASN A 14 -3.50 -5.04 -5.04
CA ASN A 14 -4.88 -4.77 -5.43
C ASN A 14 -5.87 -5.69 -4.71
N VAL A 15 -5.55 -6.98 -4.60
CA VAL A 15 -6.39 -7.95 -3.92
C VAL A 15 -6.36 -7.74 -2.41
N PHE A 16 -5.19 -7.50 -1.81
CA PHE A 16 -5.07 -7.14 -0.41
C PHE A 16 -5.92 -5.90 -0.09
N ASN A 17 -5.80 -4.87 -0.93
CA ASN A 17 -6.63 -3.68 -0.83
C ASN A 17 -8.11 -4.02 -0.96
N TYR A 18 -8.56 -4.88 -1.88
CA TYR A 18 -9.98 -5.27 -1.92
C TYR A 18 -10.47 -6.02 -0.67
N CYS A 19 -9.60 -6.81 -0.06
CA CYS A 19 -9.93 -7.63 1.10
C CYS A 19 -10.00 -6.81 2.38
N PHE A 20 -9.05 -5.90 2.54
CA PHE A 20 -8.84 -5.18 3.78
C PHE A 20 -9.11 -3.69 3.63
N VAL A 21 -8.83 -3.06 2.50
CA VAL A 21 -9.14 -1.63 2.26
C VAL A 21 -10.52 -1.52 1.61
N GLU A 22 -11.35 -0.55 2.00
CA GLU A 22 -12.66 -0.40 1.36
C GLU A 22 -12.47 0.01 -0.10
N THR A 23 -12.68 -0.90 -1.05
CA THR A 23 -12.74 -0.58 -2.47
C THR A 23 -14.18 -0.71 -2.98
N VAL A 24 -14.68 0.38 -3.58
CA VAL A 24 -15.98 0.45 -4.24
C VAL A 24 -15.76 0.54 -5.76
N PRO A 25 -16.58 -0.13 -6.59
CA PRO A 25 -16.39 -0.13 -8.04
C PRO A 25 -16.59 1.27 -8.63
N TYR A 26 -15.75 1.66 -9.59
CA TYR A 26 -15.82 2.97 -10.25
C TYR A 26 -16.97 3.04 -11.26
N ALA A 27 -17.73 4.13 -11.25
CA ALA A 27 -18.74 4.42 -12.28
C ALA A 27 -18.77 5.92 -12.64
N PHE A 28 -18.98 6.21 -13.92
CA PHE A 28 -19.20 7.57 -14.42
C PHE A 28 -20.70 7.88 -14.48
N PHE A 29 -21.18 8.77 -13.63
CA PHE A 29 -22.52 9.36 -13.75
C PHE A 29 -22.60 10.70 -13.01
N LYS A 30 -23.55 11.55 -13.42
CA LYS A 30 -23.85 12.81 -12.74
C LYS A 30 -24.58 12.53 -11.41
N PRO A 31 -24.19 13.15 -10.28
CA PRO A 31 -24.87 12.97 -9.00
C PRO A 31 -26.38 13.12 -9.13
N ASN A 32 -27.15 12.26 -8.46
CA ASN A 32 -28.61 12.33 -8.45
C ASN A 32 -29.05 13.20 -7.27
N PRO A 33 -29.62 14.39 -7.48
CA PRO A 33 -30.04 15.30 -6.40
C PRO A 33 -31.05 14.71 -5.42
N GLU A 34 -31.83 13.70 -5.84
CA GLU A 34 -32.81 13.03 -4.98
C GLU A 34 -32.16 12.01 -4.01
N ARG A 35 -30.95 11.55 -4.35
CA ARG A 35 -30.21 10.49 -3.65
C ARG A 35 -28.98 11.00 -2.92
N ASP A 36 -28.26 11.94 -3.53
CA ASP A 36 -26.92 12.34 -3.16
C ASP A 36 -26.95 13.76 -2.57
N ILE A 37 -26.35 13.92 -1.38
CA ILE A 37 -26.39 15.16 -0.59
C ILE A 37 -25.07 15.92 -0.83
N PRO A 38 -25.09 17.15 -1.35
CA PRO A 38 -23.87 17.95 -1.51
C PRO A 38 -23.36 18.43 -0.15
N VAL A 39 -22.07 18.23 0.13
CA VAL A 39 -21.41 18.59 1.39
C VAL A 39 -20.10 19.30 1.10
N LYS A 40 -19.82 20.42 1.78
CA LYS A 40 -18.52 21.11 1.72
C LYS A 40 -17.51 20.41 2.64
N LEU A 41 -17.04 19.24 2.22
CA LEU A 41 -16.10 18.43 2.98
C LEU A 41 -14.69 19.03 2.96
N VAL A 42 -14.11 19.30 4.14
CA VAL A 42 -12.78 19.95 4.28
C VAL A 42 -11.70 19.02 4.83
N GLY A 43 -12.07 17.92 5.49
CA GLY A 43 -11.11 17.01 6.08
C GLY A 43 -11.77 15.88 6.87
N LYS A 44 -10.93 15.19 7.64
CA LYS A 44 -11.34 14.10 8.53
C LYS A 44 -10.53 14.08 9.81
N GLU A 45 -11.18 13.81 10.91
CA GLU A 45 -10.58 13.55 12.21
C GLU A 45 -10.62 12.05 12.51
N TYR A 46 -9.49 11.50 12.93
CA TYR A 46 -9.37 10.15 13.43
C TYR A 46 -9.19 10.20 14.94
N HIS A 47 -10.11 9.58 15.67
CA HIS A 47 -10.20 9.58 17.12
C HIS A 47 -9.75 8.22 17.66
N CYS A 48 -8.69 8.22 18.48
CA CYS A 48 -8.18 7.01 19.09
C CYS A 48 -9.02 6.67 20.33
N GLU A 49 -9.70 5.52 20.31
CA GLU A 49 -10.55 5.11 21.44
C GLU A 49 -9.76 4.64 22.68
N CYS A 50 -8.46 4.35 22.53
CA CYS A 50 -7.58 3.96 23.64
C CYS A 50 -6.93 5.18 24.33
N CYS A 51 -6.27 6.07 23.57
CA CYS A 51 -5.52 7.19 24.16
C CYS A 51 -6.17 8.57 23.98
N GLY A 52 -7.29 8.67 23.26
CA GLY A 52 -7.97 9.94 22.99
C GLY A 52 -7.25 10.85 21.99
N LYS A 53 -6.13 10.43 21.39
CA LYS A 53 -5.42 11.20 20.35
C LYS A 53 -6.36 11.45 19.17
N VAL A 54 -6.41 12.70 18.72
CA VAL A 54 -7.10 13.11 17.50
C VAL A 54 -6.06 13.46 16.44
N SER A 55 -6.07 12.75 15.31
CA SER A 55 -5.27 13.08 14.12
C SER A 55 -6.19 13.71 13.07
N THR A 56 -5.78 14.82 12.47
CA THR A 56 -6.58 15.50 11.43
C THR A 56 -5.91 15.35 10.07
N VAL A 57 -6.68 14.92 9.08
CA VAL A 57 -6.31 14.84 7.68
C VAL A 57 -7.05 15.93 6.93
N LYS A 58 -6.30 16.82 6.30
CA LYS A 58 -6.89 17.80 5.38
C LYS A 58 -7.16 17.16 4.03
N TYR A 59 -8.32 17.42 3.46
CA TYR A 59 -8.62 16.98 2.10
C TYR A 59 -8.34 18.08 1.08
N ASN A 60 -8.14 17.67 -0.17
CA ASN A 60 -8.02 18.60 -1.29
C ASN A 60 -9.28 19.47 -1.39
N GLU A 61 -9.07 20.76 -1.59
CA GLU A 61 -10.19 21.70 -1.78
C GLU A 61 -11.01 21.30 -3.00
N ARG A 62 -12.30 21.08 -2.77
CA ARG A 62 -13.30 20.86 -3.81
C ARG A 62 -14.55 21.67 -3.48
N PRO A 63 -15.30 22.15 -4.49
CA PRO A 63 -16.50 22.94 -4.24
C PRO A 63 -17.54 22.18 -3.41
N LEU A 64 -17.85 20.93 -3.80
CA LEU A 64 -18.80 20.05 -3.11
C LEU A 64 -18.37 18.59 -3.28
N THR A 65 -18.58 17.79 -2.23
CA THR A 65 -18.49 16.33 -2.22
C THR A 65 -19.88 15.77 -1.95
N TYR A 66 -20.31 14.82 -2.76
CA TYR A 66 -21.65 14.26 -2.68
C TYR A 66 -21.66 13.02 -1.78
N TYR A 67 -22.57 12.97 -0.82
CA TYR A 67 -22.75 11.87 0.11
C TYR A 67 -23.95 11.03 -0.28
N SER A 68 -23.81 9.71 -0.22
CA SER A 68 -24.99 8.84 -0.11
C SER A 68 -25.66 9.01 1.26
N LYS A 69 -26.99 8.92 1.31
CA LYS A 69 -27.75 8.99 2.58
C LYS A 69 -27.25 8.01 3.64
N GLY A 70 -26.78 6.83 3.23
CA GLY A 70 -26.26 5.82 4.14
C GLY A 70 -24.92 6.21 4.76
N LYS A 71 -23.95 6.70 3.98
CA LYS A 71 -22.68 7.26 4.51
C LYS A 71 -22.91 8.44 5.45
N LEU A 72 -23.77 9.37 5.09
CA LEU A 72 -24.06 10.53 5.96
C LEU A 72 -24.72 10.08 7.28
N ALA A 73 -25.59 9.07 7.24
CA ALA A 73 -26.19 8.49 8.45
C ALA A 73 -25.16 7.71 9.30
N GLN A 74 -24.17 7.06 8.68
CA GLN A 74 -23.05 6.45 9.41
C GLN A 74 -22.21 7.51 10.12
N GLU A 75 -21.91 8.60 9.42
CA GLU A 75 -21.15 9.74 9.95
C GLU A 75 -21.86 10.35 11.17
N ARG A 76 -23.17 10.55 11.09
CA ARG A 76 -23.99 11.01 12.23
C ARG A 76 -23.85 10.10 13.46
N ARG A 77 -23.88 8.78 13.27
CA ARG A 77 -23.69 7.83 14.39
C ARG A 77 -22.29 7.93 14.99
N ILE A 78 -21.28 8.26 14.20
CA ILE A 78 -19.91 8.46 14.71
C ILE A 78 -19.85 9.74 15.55
N TYR A 79 -20.45 10.82 15.05
CA TYR A 79 -20.59 12.06 15.81
C TYR A 79 -21.32 11.86 17.15
N ASP A 80 -22.44 11.15 17.13
CA ASP A 80 -23.21 10.82 18.34
C ASP A 80 -22.34 10.05 19.36
N LYS A 81 -21.54 9.08 18.89
CA LYS A 81 -20.62 8.32 19.75
C LYS A 81 -19.48 9.18 20.33
N LEU A 82 -19.03 10.17 19.57
CA LEU A 82 -17.99 11.12 20.01
C LEU A 82 -18.56 12.25 20.87
N GLY A 83 -19.88 12.34 21.03
CA GLY A 83 -20.53 13.48 21.70
C GLY A 83 -20.36 14.80 20.94
N LYS A 84 -20.11 14.74 19.61
CA LYS A 84 -19.96 15.91 18.74
C LYS A 84 -21.33 16.32 18.19
N GLU A 85 -21.53 17.62 18.05
CA GLU A 85 -22.72 18.14 17.37
C GLU A 85 -22.62 17.87 15.87
N PHE A 86 -23.60 17.13 15.34
CA PHE A 86 -23.70 16.87 13.91
C PHE A 86 -24.40 18.06 13.24
N PRO A 87 -23.81 18.69 12.19
CA PRO A 87 -24.43 19.82 11.49
C PRO A 87 -25.85 19.48 11.03
N PHE A 88 -26.80 20.41 11.24
CA PHE A 88 -28.16 20.17 10.76
C PHE A 88 -28.22 20.32 9.23
N MET A 89 -29.22 19.70 8.59
CA MET A 89 -29.24 19.62 7.12
C MET A 89 -29.21 20.97 6.40
N GLY A 90 -29.83 22.01 6.97
CA GLY A 90 -29.78 23.37 6.42
C GLY A 90 -28.37 23.98 6.44
N GLU A 91 -27.55 23.75 7.48
CA GLU A 91 -26.14 24.17 7.48
C GLU A 91 -25.33 23.49 6.37
N ILE A 92 -25.59 22.20 6.15
CA ILE A 92 -24.95 21.43 5.09
C ILE A 92 -25.34 21.99 3.72
N GLU A 93 -26.62 22.29 3.51
CA GLU A 93 -27.16 22.88 2.27
C GLU A 93 -26.63 24.31 2.03
N ASP A 94 -26.46 25.10 3.10
CA ASP A 94 -25.88 26.45 3.06
C ASP A 94 -24.35 26.45 2.84
N GLY A 95 -23.73 25.27 2.76
CA GLY A 95 -22.31 25.11 2.45
C GLY A 95 -21.39 25.32 3.64
N ALA A 96 -21.86 25.04 4.87
CA ALA A 96 -21.01 25.01 6.05
C ALA A 96 -19.86 23.97 5.88
N PRO A 97 -18.62 24.31 6.26
CA PRO A 97 -17.51 23.35 6.25
C PRO A 97 -17.83 22.11 7.09
N PHE A 98 -17.65 20.93 6.51
CA PHE A 98 -17.94 19.65 7.13
C PHE A 98 -16.65 18.84 7.29
N THR A 99 -16.44 18.20 8.44
CA THR A 99 -15.24 17.39 8.73
C THR A 99 -15.66 16.00 9.14
N ASN A 100 -15.28 14.96 8.40
CA ASN A 100 -15.59 13.59 8.82
C ASN A 100 -14.91 13.24 10.14
N ALA A 101 -15.42 12.22 10.79
CA ALA A 101 -14.88 11.62 11.98
C ALA A 101 -14.79 10.10 11.79
N ALA A 102 -13.74 9.49 12.33
CA ALA A 102 -13.62 8.05 12.45
C ALA A 102 -13.14 7.70 13.85
N ILE A 103 -13.62 6.57 14.37
CA ILE A 103 -13.17 6.00 15.64
C ILE A 103 -12.35 4.76 15.31
N GLY A 104 -11.19 4.63 15.95
CA GLY A 104 -10.34 3.46 15.84
C GLY A 104 -9.15 3.57 16.77
N LEU A 105 -8.02 2.96 16.39
CA LEU A 105 -6.79 3.01 17.17
C LEU A 105 -5.66 3.64 16.35
N CYS A 106 -4.91 4.55 16.97
CA CYS A 106 -3.68 5.06 16.38
C CYS A 106 -2.62 3.94 16.32
N ALA A 107 -1.62 4.11 15.46
CA ALA A 107 -0.56 3.10 15.28
C ALA A 107 0.15 2.71 16.60
N GLU A 108 0.32 3.63 17.54
CA GLU A 108 0.97 3.33 18.83
C GLU A 108 0.12 2.44 19.74
N CYS A 109 -1.18 2.71 19.83
CA CYS A 109 -2.12 1.87 20.60
C CYS A 109 -2.33 0.52 19.91
N ALA A 110 -2.49 0.52 18.59
CA ALA A 110 -2.65 -0.71 17.82
C ALA A 110 -1.43 -1.64 17.95
N LYS A 111 -0.20 -1.12 18.01
CA LYS A 111 1.00 -1.92 18.28
C LYS A 111 0.95 -2.70 19.60
N LYS A 112 0.27 -2.15 20.62
CA LYS A 112 0.19 -2.74 21.96
C LYS A 112 -0.99 -3.70 22.12
N GLU A 113 -2.12 -3.38 21.48
CA GLU A 113 -3.40 -4.05 21.74
C GLU A 113 -3.89 -4.91 20.57
N VAL A 114 -3.60 -4.51 19.33
CA VAL A 114 -4.15 -5.14 18.11
C VAL A 114 -3.13 -6.06 17.44
N LEU A 115 -1.91 -5.57 17.24
CA LEU A 115 -0.87 -6.31 16.50
C LEU A 115 -0.30 -7.50 17.30
N THR A 116 -0.51 -7.49 18.60
CA THR A 116 -0.12 -8.54 19.56
C THR A 116 -1.31 -9.36 20.05
N ALA A 117 -2.51 -9.14 19.50
CA ALA A 117 -3.70 -9.85 19.92
C ALA A 117 -3.67 -11.33 19.49
N ASP A 118 -4.02 -12.21 20.43
CA ASP A 118 -4.08 -13.67 20.23
C ASP A 118 -5.50 -14.17 19.91
N SER A 119 -6.48 -13.27 19.68
CA SER A 119 -7.81 -13.70 19.23
C SER A 119 -7.73 -14.22 17.80
N PRO A 120 -8.34 -15.37 17.47
CA PRO A 120 -8.31 -15.93 16.11
C PRO A 120 -8.72 -14.93 15.02
N GLU A 121 -9.72 -14.11 15.30
CA GLU A 121 -10.24 -13.07 14.42
C GLU A 121 -9.18 -12.02 14.06
N GLN A 122 -8.44 -11.53 15.06
CA GLN A 122 -7.43 -10.50 14.86
C GLN A 122 -6.12 -11.09 14.35
N MET A 123 -5.76 -12.30 14.79
CA MET A 123 -4.63 -13.05 14.27
C MET A 123 -4.75 -13.27 12.76
N ALA A 124 -5.94 -13.60 12.24
CA ALA A 124 -6.15 -13.78 10.80
C ALA A 124 -5.84 -12.51 10.00
N VAL A 125 -6.27 -11.34 10.50
CA VAL A 125 -5.97 -10.04 9.89
C VAL A 125 -4.49 -9.69 10.01
N ASN A 126 -3.90 -9.91 11.18
CA ASN A 126 -2.48 -9.61 11.43
C ASN A 126 -1.57 -10.46 10.53
N LEU A 127 -1.86 -11.76 10.39
CA LEU A 127 -1.14 -12.68 9.50
C LEU A 127 -1.32 -12.28 8.04
N SER A 128 -2.52 -11.87 7.62
CA SER A 128 -2.75 -11.36 6.26
C SER A 128 -1.92 -10.10 5.99
N GLY A 129 -1.84 -9.19 6.96
CA GLY A 129 -0.98 -8.00 6.87
C GLY A 129 0.51 -8.33 6.91
N GLN A 130 0.93 -9.37 7.63
CA GLN A 130 2.31 -9.86 7.61
C GLN A 130 2.66 -10.45 6.24
N LEU A 131 1.78 -11.28 5.68
CA LEU A 131 1.94 -11.86 4.35
C LEU A 131 2.11 -10.78 3.29
N HIS A 132 1.21 -9.78 3.27
CA HIS A 132 1.31 -8.67 2.34
C HIS A 132 2.61 -7.88 2.49
N ARG A 133 3.06 -7.60 3.73
CA ARG A 133 4.35 -6.94 3.96
C ARG A 133 5.53 -7.79 3.47
N ALA A 134 5.48 -9.10 3.62
CA ALA A 134 6.49 -9.99 3.08
C ALA A 134 6.52 -9.91 1.54
N ASP A 135 5.34 -9.88 0.89
CA ASP A 135 5.21 -9.70 -0.55
C ASP A 135 5.84 -8.36 -1.02
N GLU A 136 5.58 -7.25 -0.32
CA GLU A 136 6.17 -5.94 -0.64
C GLU A 136 7.69 -5.88 -0.40
N LEU A 137 8.15 -6.46 0.71
CA LEU A 137 9.57 -6.42 1.10
C LEU A 137 10.44 -7.32 0.21
N LEU A 138 9.89 -8.37 -0.39
CA LEU A 138 10.62 -9.27 -1.26
C LEU A 138 11.33 -8.50 -2.40
N VAL A 139 10.59 -7.70 -3.15
CA VAL A 139 11.12 -6.93 -4.29
C VAL A 139 12.14 -5.90 -3.81
N ALA A 140 11.86 -5.21 -2.71
CA ALA A 140 12.77 -4.22 -2.14
C ALA A 140 14.11 -4.84 -1.69
N LYS A 141 14.06 -6.01 -1.03
CA LYS A 141 15.27 -6.75 -0.61
C LYS A 141 16.06 -7.24 -1.83
N ALA A 142 15.38 -7.79 -2.83
CA ALA A 142 16.02 -8.28 -4.05
C ALA A 142 16.71 -7.14 -4.81
N ARG A 143 16.02 -6.00 -4.99
CA ARG A 143 16.59 -4.78 -5.56
C ARG A 143 17.85 -4.34 -4.81
N ALA A 144 17.79 -4.26 -3.48
CA ALA A 144 18.93 -3.84 -2.67
C ALA A 144 20.13 -4.81 -2.78
N ALA A 145 19.87 -6.12 -2.92
CA ALA A 145 20.91 -7.11 -3.15
C ALA A 145 21.57 -6.93 -4.54
N MET A 146 20.77 -6.71 -5.59
CA MET A 146 21.27 -6.44 -6.94
C MET A 146 22.09 -5.15 -7.01
N GLU A 147 21.60 -4.07 -6.38
CA GLU A 147 22.33 -2.80 -6.24
C GLU A 147 23.67 -2.99 -5.53
N LYS A 148 23.69 -3.80 -4.47
CA LYS A 148 24.93 -4.12 -3.78
C LYS A 148 25.89 -4.90 -4.67
N SER A 149 25.43 -5.89 -5.44
CA SER A 149 26.29 -6.62 -6.38
C SER A 149 26.94 -5.69 -7.40
N LEU A 150 26.16 -4.74 -7.96
CA LEU A 150 26.70 -3.73 -8.87
C LEU A 150 27.71 -2.81 -8.16
N ALA A 151 27.40 -2.33 -6.95
CA ALA A 151 28.29 -1.49 -6.17
C ALA A 151 29.62 -2.19 -5.84
N ASP A 152 29.56 -3.45 -5.40
CA ASP A 152 30.73 -4.26 -5.06
C ASP A 152 31.58 -4.57 -6.31
N TRP A 153 30.95 -4.76 -7.47
CA TRP A 153 31.66 -4.89 -8.74
C TRP A 153 32.35 -3.59 -9.15
N LEU A 154 31.63 -2.46 -9.10
CA LEU A 154 32.18 -1.13 -9.44
C LEU A 154 33.33 -0.71 -8.52
N ALA A 155 33.30 -1.12 -7.25
CA ALA A 155 34.37 -0.87 -6.29
C ALA A 155 35.66 -1.62 -6.62
N LYS A 156 35.59 -2.76 -7.33
CA LYS A 156 36.76 -3.53 -7.79
C LYS A 156 37.38 -2.96 -9.06
N VAL A 157 36.68 -2.08 -9.77
CA VAL A 157 37.23 -1.40 -10.94
C VAL A 157 38.20 -0.33 -10.46
N GLU A 158 39.48 -0.48 -10.78
CA GLU A 158 40.54 0.43 -10.33
C GLU A 158 40.90 1.45 -11.41
N LYS A 159 40.63 1.15 -12.68
CA LYS A 159 41.05 1.98 -13.81
C LYS A 159 39.97 2.08 -14.88
N PRO A 160 39.85 3.21 -15.60
CA PRO A 160 38.95 3.34 -16.74
C PRO A 160 39.13 2.25 -17.80
N GLU A 161 40.34 1.73 -17.94
CA GLU A 161 40.69 0.65 -18.86
C GLU A 161 39.95 -0.66 -18.56
N ASP A 162 39.53 -0.89 -17.32
CA ASP A 162 38.75 -2.06 -16.92
C ASP A 162 37.33 -2.05 -17.53
N PHE A 163 36.86 -0.88 -17.99
CA PHE A 163 35.59 -0.76 -18.71
C PHE A 163 35.72 -0.97 -20.23
N LEU A 164 36.93 -0.93 -20.81
CA LEU A 164 37.15 -1.07 -22.26
C LEU A 164 36.59 -2.34 -22.90
N PRO A 165 36.56 -3.50 -22.20
CA PRO A 165 35.94 -4.72 -22.75
C PRO A 165 34.42 -4.61 -22.92
N TYR A 166 33.76 -3.67 -22.23
CA TYR A 166 32.31 -3.54 -22.23
C TYR A 166 31.85 -2.45 -23.17
N ASN A 167 30.80 -2.73 -23.95
CA ASN A 167 30.18 -1.73 -24.78
C ASN A 167 29.26 -0.84 -23.94
N LEU A 168 29.68 0.39 -23.66
CA LEU A 168 28.89 1.39 -22.92
C LEU A 168 28.38 2.52 -23.83
N THR A 169 28.39 2.31 -25.16
CA THR A 169 28.17 3.39 -26.14
C THR A 169 26.70 3.76 -26.34
N ASP A 170 25.77 2.89 -25.95
CA ASP A 170 24.33 3.15 -25.98
C ASP A 170 23.62 2.58 -24.75
N PHE A 171 22.39 3.04 -24.54
CA PHE A 171 21.57 2.68 -23.39
C PHE A 171 21.33 1.18 -23.26
N ASN A 172 21.09 0.46 -24.36
CA ASN A 172 20.80 -0.97 -24.30
C ASN A 172 22.05 -1.75 -23.93
N ALA A 173 23.21 -1.38 -24.50
CA ALA A 173 24.48 -2.00 -24.18
C ALA A 173 24.87 -1.77 -22.71
N LEU A 174 24.66 -0.55 -22.19
CA LEU A 174 24.87 -0.23 -20.78
C LEU A 174 23.92 -1.02 -19.85
N ARG A 175 22.64 -1.10 -20.21
CA ARG A 175 21.64 -1.88 -19.48
C ARG A 175 22.03 -3.36 -19.44
N ASP A 176 22.37 -3.94 -20.59
CA ASP A 176 22.73 -5.35 -20.70
C ASP A 176 24.03 -5.66 -19.93
N PHE A 177 24.99 -4.72 -19.91
CA PHE A 177 26.17 -4.81 -19.06
C PHE A 177 25.82 -4.81 -17.57
N ILE A 178 25.00 -3.86 -17.09
CA ILE A 178 24.57 -3.79 -15.69
C ILE A 178 23.85 -5.09 -15.29
N CYS A 179 22.94 -5.56 -16.15
CA CYS A 179 22.24 -6.83 -15.92
C CYS A 179 23.23 -8.00 -15.87
N ALA A 180 24.21 -8.06 -16.77
CA ALA A 180 25.23 -9.11 -16.74
C ALA A 180 26.00 -9.13 -15.43
N VAL A 181 26.45 -7.97 -14.93
CA VAL A 181 27.13 -7.84 -13.64
C VAL A 181 26.26 -8.34 -12.48
N MET A 182 24.97 -7.96 -12.46
CA MET A 182 24.04 -8.40 -11.42
C MET A 182 23.71 -9.90 -11.49
N LEU A 183 23.83 -10.51 -12.68
CA LEU A 183 23.58 -11.93 -12.91
C LEU A 183 24.85 -12.80 -12.75
N GLU A 184 26.03 -12.21 -12.52
CA GLU A 184 27.26 -12.98 -12.23
C GLU A 184 27.14 -13.77 -10.92
N ASP A 185 26.45 -13.22 -9.93
CA ASP A 185 26.19 -13.87 -8.63
C ASP A 185 24.75 -13.60 -8.16
N THR A 186 23.86 -14.56 -8.42
CA THR A 186 22.45 -14.53 -7.99
C THR A 186 22.24 -15.10 -6.60
N SER A 187 23.28 -15.63 -5.95
CA SER A 187 23.14 -16.32 -4.66
C SER A 187 22.51 -15.47 -3.54
N PRO A 188 22.74 -14.14 -3.44
CA PRO A 188 22.04 -13.32 -2.46
C PRO A 188 20.54 -13.20 -2.74
N VAL A 189 20.16 -13.11 -4.02
CA VAL A 189 18.76 -13.00 -4.44
C VAL A 189 18.03 -14.33 -4.23
N GLU A 190 18.68 -15.45 -4.52
CA GLU A 190 18.18 -16.79 -4.24
C GLU A 190 17.96 -17.02 -2.73
N ALA A 191 18.87 -16.54 -1.89
CA ALA A 191 18.72 -16.63 -0.44
C ALA A 191 17.49 -15.84 0.05
N ILE A 192 17.29 -14.62 -0.46
CA ILE A 192 16.11 -13.79 -0.18
C ILE A 192 14.82 -14.50 -0.60
N LEU A 193 14.79 -15.08 -1.80
CA LEU A 193 13.62 -15.82 -2.29
C LEU A 193 13.31 -17.04 -1.40
N ARG A 194 14.34 -17.80 -1.01
CA ARG A 194 14.16 -18.94 -0.10
C ARG A 194 13.60 -18.52 1.25
N GLU A 195 14.16 -17.48 1.87
CA GLU A 195 13.69 -16.95 3.16
C GLU A 195 12.24 -16.48 3.06
N TYR A 196 11.89 -15.78 1.98
CA TYR A 196 10.51 -15.36 1.70
C TYR A 196 9.57 -16.57 1.59
N ARG A 197 9.94 -17.60 0.81
CA ARG A 197 9.12 -18.82 0.64
C ARG A 197 8.88 -19.53 1.97
N GLU A 198 9.90 -19.62 2.82
CA GLU A 198 9.78 -20.21 4.16
C GLU A 198 8.85 -19.38 5.06
N GLU A 199 8.99 -18.05 5.04
CA GLU A 199 8.15 -17.12 5.80
C GLU A 199 6.67 -17.22 5.39
N ILE A 200 6.38 -17.10 4.08
CA ILE A 200 4.99 -17.12 3.60
C ILE A 200 4.35 -18.48 3.81
N ALA A 201 5.06 -19.60 3.62
CA ALA A 201 4.49 -20.93 3.84
C ALA A 201 4.05 -21.13 5.29
N GLY A 202 4.84 -20.62 6.24
CA GLY A 202 4.50 -20.62 7.66
C GLY A 202 3.27 -19.77 7.97
N ILE A 203 3.16 -18.59 7.36
CA ILE A 203 2.01 -17.69 7.52
C ILE A 203 0.75 -18.29 6.91
N GLU A 204 0.82 -18.78 5.66
CA GLU A 204 -0.31 -19.37 4.93
C GLU A 204 -0.87 -20.59 5.66
N THR A 205 0.00 -21.47 6.17
CA THR A 205 -0.43 -22.66 6.94
C THR A 205 -1.24 -22.24 8.17
N LYS A 206 -0.73 -21.29 8.96
CA LYS A 206 -1.43 -20.78 10.15
C LYS A 206 -2.73 -20.10 9.78
N LEU A 207 -2.72 -19.26 8.75
CA LEU A 207 -3.89 -18.49 8.33
C LEU A 207 -5.00 -19.42 7.79
N ARG A 208 -4.67 -20.44 6.98
CA ARG A 208 -5.63 -21.45 6.53
C ARG A 208 -6.25 -22.20 7.71
N GLY A 209 -5.45 -22.61 8.69
CA GLY A 209 -5.94 -23.26 9.91
C GLY A 209 -6.90 -22.37 10.72
N LEU A 210 -6.64 -21.06 10.81
CA LEU A 210 -7.58 -20.12 11.46
C LEU A 210 -8.89 -20.01 10.66
N LEU A 211 -8.81 -19.88 9.33
CA LEU A 211 -9.98 -19.69 8.45
C LEU A 211 -10.93 -20.89 8.42
N GLU A 212 -10.45 -22.10 8.72
CA GLU A 212 -11.30 -23.29 8.90
C GLU A 212 -12.28 -23.13 10.08
N THR A 213 -11.86 -22.43 11.13
CA THR A 213 -12.65 -22.28 12.38
C THR A 213 -13.45 -20.98 12.44
N LEU A 214 -13.00 -19.94 11.74
CA LEU A 214 -13.65 -18.63 11.74
C LEU A 214 -15.02 -18.67 11.03
N PRO A 215 -15.97 -17.79 11.39
CA PRO A 215 -17.23 -17.64 10.66
C PRO A 215 -17.00 -17.03 9.26
N GLU A 216 -18.03 -17.07 8.40
CA GLU A 216 -17.98 -16.48 7.04
C GLU A 216 -17.69 -14.97 7.04
N SER A 217 -18.03 -14.29 8.13
CA SER A 217 -17.63 -12.92 8.39
C SER A 217 -17.40 -12.70 9.88
N TRP A 218 -16.40 -11.91 10.23
CA TRP A 218 -16.08 -11.54 11.61
C TRP A 218 -15.73 -10.05 11.69
N LYS A 219 -15.58 -9.53 12.91
CA LYS A 219 -15.11 -8.15 13.11
C LYS A 219 -13.71 -8.15 13.71
N ALA A 220 -12.85 -7.32 13.14
CA ALA A 220 -11.48 -7.14 13.58
C ALA A 220 -11.00 -5.71 13.25
N TYR A 221 -9.94 -5.28 13.90
CA TYR A 221 -9.25 -4.05 13.52
C TYR A 221 -8.36 -4.31 12.32
N ALA A 222 -8.42 -3.42 11.34
CA ALA A 222 -7.52 -3.48 10.21
C ALA A 222 -7.08 -2.08 9.80
N ALA A 223 -5.86 -2.00 9.26
CA ALA A 223 -5.21 -0.74 8.94
C ALA A 223 -5.93 -0.01 7.81
N ARG A 224 -6.00 1.31 7.94
CA ARG A 224 -6.43 2.26 6.91
C ARG A 224 -5.45 3.42 6.95
N SER A 225 -4.68 3.55 5.88
CA SER A 225 -3.78 4.70 5.73
C SER A 225 -4.59 5.99 5.58
N THR A 226 -4.12 7.07 6.18
CA THR A 226 -4.66 8.42 5.96
C THR A 226 -4.30 8.99 4.60
N ALA A 227 -3.40 8.35 3.85
CA ALA A 227 -2.96 8.78 2.53
C ALA A 227 -3.82 8.26 1.38
N VAL A 228 -4.67 7.25 1.63
CA VAL A 228 -5.60 6.74 0.61
C VAL A 228 -6.86 7.58 0.52
N PHE A 229 -7.41 7.66 -0.68
CA PHE A 229 -8.67 8.33 -0.94
C PHE A 229 -9.84 7.66 -0.19
N GLU A 230 -10.92 8.41 -0.02
CA GLU A 230 -12.15 7.93 0.61
C GLU A 230 -13.35 8.22 -0.28
N SER A 231 -14.28 7.26 -0.37
CA SER A 231 -15.57 7.45 -1.04
C SER A 231 -16.70 7.69 -0.04
N MET A 232 -17.50 8.71 -0.32
CA MET A 232 -18.70 9.09 0.43
C MET A 232 -19.96 8.39 -0.09
N ASN A 233 -19.78 7.25 -0.76
CA ASN A 233 -20.85 6.41 -1.26
C ASN A 233 -20.69 4.96 -0.79
N ASP A 234 -21.79 4.36 -0.35
CA ASP A 234 -21.79 2.97 0.14
C ASP A 234 -21.72 1.90 -0.96
N LYS A 235 -21.96 2.27 -2.22
CA LYS A 235 -22.17 1.32 -3.32
C LYS A 235 -21.18 1.45 -4.47
N MET A 236 -20.72 2.66 -4.77
CA MET A 236 -19.91 2.94 -5.96
C MET A 236 -18.97 4.13 -5.76
N TYR A 237 -17.77 4.03 -6.28
CA TYR A 237 -16.78 5.11 -6.38
C TYR A 237 -17.13 6.01 -7.59
N HIS A 238 -17.12 7.34 -7.43
CA HIS A 238 -17.20 8.30 -8.54
C HIS A 238 -16.53 9.64 -8.22
N GLU A 239 -16.15 10.42 -9.23
CA GLU A 239 -15.36 11.66 -9.09
C GLU A 239 -15.95 12.70 -8.11
N TYR A 240 -17.28 12.75 -8.00
CA TYR A 240 -17.99 13.65 -7.06
C TYR A 240 -18.21 13.10 -5.64
N THR A 241 -17.99 11.81 -5.36
CA THR A 241 -18.10 11.23 -4.00
C THR A 241 -16.75 11.04 -3.34
N VAL A 242 -15.66 11.32 -4.06
CA VAL A 242 -14.33 10.92 -3.66
C VAL A 242 -13.52 12.12 -3.25
N VAL A 243 -12.81 11.94 -2.15
CA VAL A 243 -11.85 12.91 -1.66
C VAL A 243 -10.48 12.29 -1.49
N PHE A 244 -9.48 13.12 -1.73
CA PHE A 244 -8.08 12.78 -1.62
C PHE A 244 -7.48 13.64 -0.49
N PRO A 245 -6.56 13.08 0.30
CA PRO A 245 -5.72 13.87 1.20
C PRO A 245 -5.00 15.00 0.44
N ALA A 246 -4.83 16.13 1.10
CA ALA A 246 -4.09 17.26 0.55
C ALA A 246 -2.59 16.90 0.34
N PRO A 247 -1.90 17.49 -0.65
CA PRO A 247 -0.46 17.32 -0.82
C PRO A 247 0.30 17.64 0.46
N GLY A 248 1.34 16.85 0.75
CA GLY A 248 2.21 17.05 1.92
C GLY A 248 1.62 16.57 3.25
N GLN A 249 0.43 15.96 3.26
CA GLN A 249 -0.03 15.22 4.45
C GLN A 249 0.84 13.98 4.64
N MET A 250 1.43 13.83 5.83
CA MET A 250 2.20 12.63 6.18
C MET A 250 1.24 11.45 6.36
N PRO A 251 1.47 10.31 5.68
CA PRO A 251 0.69 9.11 5.89
C PRO A 251 0.81 8.61 7.34
N GLU A 252 -0.33 8.33 7.97
CA GLU A 252 -0.44 7.63 9.24
C GLU A 252 -1.40 6.44 9.04
N ASP A 253 -1.16 5.31 9.70
CA ASP A 253 -2.13 4.22 9.73
C ASP A 253 -3.05 4.33 10.94
N TYR A 254 -4.35 4.27 10.66
CA TYR A 254 -5.38 4.11 11.67
C TYR A 254 -6.02 2.73 11.57
N TYR A 255 -6.24 2.09 12.71
CA TYR A 255 -6.79 0.75 12.79
C TYR A 255 -8.28 0.86 13.07
N ILE A 256 -9.09 0.55 12.07
CA ILE A 256 -10.55 0.72 12.13
C ILE A 256 -11.19 -0.64 12.36
N TYR A 257 -12.11 -0.71 13.32
CA TYR A 257 -12.88 -1.92 13.60
C TYR A 257 -13.95 -2.13 12.54
N ARG A 258 -13.81 -3.20 11.73
CA ARG A 258 -14.67 -3.45 10.57
C ARG A 258 -14.96 -4.93 10.38
N THR A 259 -15.95 -5.20 9.53
CA THR A 259 -16.28 -6.56 9.11
C THR A 259 -15.28 -7.04 8.08
N ILE A 260 -14.74 -8.24 8.28
CA ILE A 260 -13.87 -8.96 7.36
C ILE A 260 -14.66 -10.16 6.82
N GLU A 261 -14.51 -10.44 5.53
CA GLU A 261 -15.20 -11.54 4.85
C GLU A 261 -14.21 -12.68 4.55
N LYS A 262 -14.51 -13.90 5.00
CA LYS A 262 -13.65 -15.08 4.81
C LYS A 262 -13.27 -15.29 3.35
N LYS A 263 -14.25 -15.23 2.45
CA LYS A 263 -14.05 -15.40 1.01
C LYS A 263 -13.03 -14.43 0.41
N ARG A 264 -12.92 -13.21 0.97
CA ARG A 264 -11.94 -12.22 0.49
C ARG A 264 -10.55 -12.61 0.95
N VAL A 265 -10.39 -12.98 2.23
CA VAL A 265 -9.09 -13.47 2.74
C VAL A 265 -8.62 -14.70 1.97
N LEU A 266 -9.52 -15.65 1.66
CA LEU A 266 -9.20 -16.81 0.81
C LEU A 266 -8.77 -16.39 -0.60
N MET A 267 -9.48 -15.44 -1.22
CA MET A 267 -9.09 -14.92 -2.54
C MET A 267 -7.69 -14.28 -2.52
N PHE A 268 -7.30 -13.60 -1.45
CA PHE A 268 -5.93 -13.09 -1.26
C PHE A 268 -4.90 -14.21 -1.11
N LEU A 269 -5.22 -15.26 -0.36
CA LEU A 269 -4.35 -16.42 -0.21
C LEU A 269 -4.15 -17.20 -1.51
N GLU A 270 -5.16 -17.23 -2.37
CA GLU A 270 -5.14 -17.95 -3.65
C GLU A 270 -4.48 -17.17 -4.79
N GLN A 271 -4.05 -15.93 -4.56
CA GLN A 271 -3.30 -15.18 -5.56
C GLN A 271 -1.93 -15.83 -5.83
N PRO A 272 -1.48 -15.89 -7.09
CA PRO A 272 -0.11 -16.25 -7.41
C PRO A 272 0.87 -15.35 -6.65
N ARG A 273 1.96 -15.95 -6.16
CA ARG A 273 3.10 -15.27 -5.52
C ARG A 273 4.36 -15.59 -6.30
N VAL A 274 5.44 -14.87 -6.01
CA VAL A 274 6.75 -15.12 -6.61
C VAL A 274 7.30 -16.44 -6.08
N GLU A 275 7.49 -17.42 -6.94
CA GLU A 275 7.98 -18.75 -6.58
C GLU A 275 9.41 -18.99 -7.07
N GLU A 276 9.75 -18.42 -8.22
CA GLU A 276 10.99 -18.68 -8.93
C GLU A 276 11.90 -17.44 -9.03
N LEU A 277 13.21 -17.68 -9.16
CA LEU A 277 14.21 -16.61 -9.27
C LEU A 277 13.95 -15.70 -10.48
N GLU A 278 13.56 -16.30 -11.61
CA GLU A 278 13.28 -15.55 -12.84
C GLU A 278 12.12 -14.57 -12.63
N GLU A 279 11.05 -15.00 -11.95
CA GLU A 279 9.91 -14.16 -11.60
C GLU A 279 10.33 -13.00 -10.70
N LEU A 280 11.17 -13.26 -9.69
CA LEU A 280 11.67 -12.21 -8.80
C LEU A 280 12.49 -11.16 -9.55
N LEU A 281 13.38 -11.60 -10.45
CA LEU A 281 14.20 -10.70 -11.26
C LEU A 281 13.32 -9.86 -12.22
N MET A 282 12.26 -10.46 -12.79
CA MET A 282 11.28 -9.74 -13.61
C MET A 282 10.47 -8.72 -12.79
N GLU A 283 10.08 -9.06 -11.56
CA GLU A 283 9.34 -8.15 -10.66
C GLU A 283 10.18 -6.94 -10.24
N VAL A 284 11.48 -7.14 -9.98
CA VAL A 284 12.43 -6.02 -9.74
C VAL A 284 12.53 -5.16 -11.01
N GLY A 285 12.83 -5.79 -12.14
CA GLY A 285 13.05 -5.09 -13.41
C GLY A 285 14.31 -4.22 -13.39
N PHE A 286 14.44 -3.34 -14.38
CA PHE A 286 15.59 -2.44 -14.48
C PHE A 286 15.28 -1.05 -13.92
N HIS A 287 16.21 -0.51 -13.13
CA HIS A 287 16.10 0.82 -12.52
C HIS A 287 17.10 1.79 -13.14
N GLY A 288 16.63 2.99 -13.49
CA GLY A 288 17.47 4.04 -14.09
C GLY A 288 18.59 4.48 -13.15
N GLU A 289 18.37 4.44 -11.84
CA GLU A 289 19.35 4.79 -10.81
C GLU A 289 20.62 3.92 -10.88
N TRP A 290 20.54 2.72 -11.47
CA TRP A 290 21.73 1.85 -11.66
C TRP A 290 22.68 2.40 -12.72
N ILE A 291 22.16 3.15 -13.71
CA ILE A 291 22.98 3.87 -14.69
C ILE A 291 23.76 4.98 -14.00
N ASP A 292 23.12 5.69 -13.08
CA ASP A 292 23.76 6.77 -12.32
C ASP A 292 24.92 6.23 -11.48
N MET A 293 24.81 5.02 -10.92
CA MET A 293 25.89 4.35 -10.19
C MET A 293 27.12 4.11 -11.07
N VAL A 294 26.94 3.54 -12.26
CA VAL A 294 28.04 3.29 -13.22
C VAL A 294 28.65 4.61 -13.68
N THR A 295 27.82 5.58 -14.03
CA THR A 295 28.26 6.91 -14.51
C THR A 295 29.08 7.63 -13.44
N SER A 296 28.60 7.63 -12.19
CA SER A 296 29.33 8.23 -11.05
C SER A 296 30.69 7.58 -10.84
N ARG A 297 30.80 6.25 -11.02
CA ARG A 297 32.09 5.56 -10.90
C ARG A 297 33.03 5.95 -12.04
N LEU A 298 32.56 5.98 -13.28
CA LEU A 298 33.37 6.42 -14.43
C LEU A 298 33.91 7.85 -14.26
N GLU A 299 33.07 8.77 -13.79
CA GLU A 299 33.47 10.15 -13.50
C GLU A 299 34.54 10.21 -12.39
N SER A 300 34.37 9.45 -11.31
CA SER A 300 35.37 9.39 -10.23
C SER A 300 36.75 8.95 -10.72
N LEU A 301 36.81 7.94 -11.60
CA LEU A 301 38.05 7.42 -12.16
C LEU A 301 38.68 8.35 -13.21
N ALA A 302 37.89 9.22 -13.84
CA ALA A 302 38.39 10.26 -14.74
C ALA A 302 39.04 11.40 -13.95
N HIS A 303 38.48 11.79 -12.80
CA HIS A 303 39.02 12.84 -11.94
C HIS A 303 40.22 12.40 -11.10
N GLU A 304 40.34 11.12 -10.74
CA GLU A 304 41.53 10.58 -10.06
C GLU A 304 42.80 10.55 -10.94
N LYS A 305 42.68 10.79 -12.25
CA LYS A 305 43.80 10.88 -13.20
C LYS A 305 44.35 12.31 -13.40
N GLU A 306 43.73 13.35 -12.82
CA GLU A 306 44.24 14.74 -12.77
C GLU A 306 45.09 15.01 -11.53
#